data_AF-A0A2E1LXP8-F1
#
_entry.id   AF-A0A2E1LXP8-F1
#
_cell.length_a   1.000
_cell.length_b   1.000
_cell.length_c   1.000
_cell.angle_alpha   90.00
_cell.angle_beta   90.00
_cell.angle_gamma   90.00
#
_symmetry.space_group_name_H-M   'P 1'
#
loop_
_entity.id
_entity.type
_entity.pdbx_description
1 polymer ?
#
loop_
_entity_poly.entity_id
_entity_poly.type
_entity_poly.pdbx_seq_one_letter_code
_entity_poly.pdbx_strand_id
1 'polypeptide(L)'
;MHARLKPIVKWLALALAAAFSGGTMLTMAAYLYLAPLLPEAETYRYVQLETPLRIYTADGRLIDEIGNRRNPVEFEEIPQVLTNALIATEDVRFYSHPGVDVQSLMRGFYGFLTGQGLGGGSTISMQLANNLSFDSDNVYLRKFKEIPFALQIQRELTREEILTLYMNTIYFGAGADGIGAAAYVYYGKEASELTLAEAAMMISLLPCPSTCNPLANPERAISRRETRLKNMLKENMITEAEFNAANSAPVTALRRNRNIAVPAPYVAEMVRQTLYEQFAEGTYSRGFEVTTSIDGDKQLAANRALVSGLERYYDRRHGYRGTNTNYPPESADPRTVWMGHLATIPT
;
A
#
# COMPACT_ATOMS: atom_id res chain seq x y z
N MET A 1 38.40 52.67 -0.33
CA MET A 1 37.19 51.91 0.08
C MET A 1 37.44 50.45 0.52
N HIS A 2 38.64 49.87 0.40
CA HIS A 2 38.87 48.45 0.75
C HIS A 2 39.15 48.14 2.24
N ALA A 3 39.40 49.14 3.09
CA ALA A 3 39.79 48.91 4.49
C ALA A 3 38.61 48.59 5.43
N ARG A 4 37.37 48.99 5.10
CA ARG A 4 36.18 48.79 5.96
C ARG A 4 35.42 47.48 5.74
N LEU A 5 35.73 46.74 4.66
CA LEU A 5 35.10 45.45 4.35
C LEU A 5 35.74 44.25 5.09
N LYS A 6 37.05 44.31 5.39
CA LYS A 6 37.77 43.24 6.08
C LYS A 6 37.19 42.83 7.45
N PRO A 7 36.78 43.75 8.35
CA PRO A 7 36.18 43.37 9.62
C PRO A 7 34.78 42.77 9.44
N ILE A 8 33.97 43.28 8.50
CA ILE A 8 32.62 42.76 8.21
C ILE A 8 32.70 41.32 7.70
N VAL A 9 33.62 41.04 6.77
CA VAL A 9 33.85 39.68 6.25
C VAL A 9 34.31 38.72 7.35
N LYS A 10 35.18 39.18 8.28
CA LYS A 10 35.61 38.37 9.44
C LYS A 10 34.45 38.03 10.37
N TRP A 11 33.61 39.00 10.72
CA TRP A 11 32.45 38.76 11.59
C TRP A 11 31.40 37.87 10.92
N LEU A 12 31.17 38.03 9.61
CA LEU A 12 30.31 37.12 8.83
C LEU A 12 30.86 35.69 8.80
N ALA A 13 32.17 35.52 8.57
CA ALA A 13 32.81 34.20 8.59
C ALA A 13 32.72 33.53 9.98
N LEU A 14 32.93 34.30 11.06
CA LEU A 14 32.76 33.84 12.44
C LEU A 14 31.31 33.45 12.75
N ALA A 15 30.34 34.25 12.31
CA ALA A 15 28.92 33.95 12.50
C ALA A 15 28.51 32.68 11.73
N LEU A 16 28.99 32.51 10.49
CA LEU A 16 28.75 31.30 9.70
C LEU A 16 29.41 30.06 10.32
N ALA A 17 30.65 30.20 10.82
CA ALA A 17 31.33 29.12 11.51
C ALA A 17 30.62 28.72 12.81
N ALA A 18 30.17 29.70 13.61
CA ALA A 18 29.41 29.47 14.84
C ALA A 18 28.06 28.80 14.56
N ALA A 19 27.34 29.25 13.52
CA ALA A 19 26.09 28.64 13.07
C ALA A 19 26.31 27.20 12.58
N PHE A 20 27.37 26.95 11.82
CA PHE A 20 27.74 25.61 11.36
C PHE A 20 28.08 24.70 12.55
N SER A 21 28.93 25.15 13.48
CA SER A 21 29.28 24.37 14.68
C SER A 21 28.06 24.10 15.56
N GLY A 22 27.18 25.09 15.74
CA GLY A 22 25.93 24.92 16.47
C GLY A 22 25.00 23.91 15.81
N GLY A 23 24.87 23.96 14.49
CA GLY A 23 24.13 22.97 13.70
C GLY A 23 24.71 21.56 13.82
N THR A 24 26.04 21.42 13.76
CA THR A 24 26.70 20.12 13.94
C THR A 24 26.54 19.58 15.37
N MET A 25 26.61 20.43 16.39
CA MET A 25 26.35 20.01 17.78
C MET A 25 24.90 19.58 17.99
N LEU A 26 23.93 20.33 17.44
CA LEU A 26 22.51 19.99 17.55
C LEU A 26 22.18 18.68 16.85
N THR A 27 22.70 18.48 15.63
CA THR A 27 22.51 17.22 14.89
C THR A 27 23.19 16.04 15.56
N MET A 28 24.41 16.22 16.08
CA MET A 28 25.11 15.18 16.83
C MET A 28 24.41 14.85 18.15
N ALA A 29 23.94 15.85 18.89
CA ALA A 29 23.18 15.64 20.12
C ALA A 29 21.85 14.91 19.85
N ALA A 30 21.14 15.29 18.79
CA ALA A 30 19.94 14.58 18.36
C ALA A 30 20.25 13.13 17.96
N TYR A 31 21.33 12.89 17.21
CA TYR A 31 21.77 11.54 16.85
C TYR A 31 22.11 10.70 18.07
N LEU A 32 22.92 11.21 19.01
CA LEU A 32 23.31 10.48 20.21
C LEU A 32 22.15 10.20 21.17
N TYR A 33 21.14 11.08 21.20
CA TYR A 33 19.92 10.87 21.98
C TYR A 33 18.96 9.86 21.33
N LEU A 34 18.83 9.89 20.00
CA LEU A 34 17.88 9.06 19.26
C LEU A 34 18.43 7.68 18.91
N ALA A 35 19.72 7.54 18.63
CA ALA A 35 20.34 6.28 18.21
C ALA A 35 20.10 5.11 19.19
N PRO A 36 20.16 5.28 20.53
CA PRO A 36 19.86 4.21 21.48
C PRO A 36 18.37 3.82 21.53
N LEU A 37 17.48 4.66 20.99
CA LEU A 37 16.03 4.42 20.93
C LEU A 37 15.61 3.73 19.63
N LEU A 38 16.53 3.50 18.70
CA LEU A 38 16.28 2.80 17.45
C LEU A 38 16.42 1.30 17.69
N PRO A 39 15.43 0.47 17.27
CA PRO A 39 15.57 -0.97 17.35
C PRO A 39 16.76 -1.48 16.51
N GLU A 40 17.34 -2.60 16.90
CA GLU A 40 18.49 -3.20 16.22
C GLU A 40 18.15 -3.66 14.80
N ALA A 41 19.12 -3.55 13.89
CA ALA A 41 18.97 -3.85 12.47
C ALA A 41 18.46 -5.28 12.18
N GLU A 42 18.82 -6.25 13.01
CA GLU A 42 18.37 -7.64 12.87
C GLU A 42 16.87 -7.82 13.13
N THR A 43 16.27 -6.99 13.99
CA THR A 43 14.81 -7.00 14.25
C THR A 43 14.01 -6.81 12.95
N TYR A 44 14.61 -6.17 11.93
CA TYR A 44 13.94 -5.85 10.67
C TYR A 44 14.27 -6.80 9.52
N ARG A 45 15.40 -7.52 9.55
CA ARG A 45 15.65 -8.60 8.59
C ARG A 45 14.64 -9.75 8.76
N TYR A 46 14.12 -9.89 9.98
CA TYR A 46 13.07 -10.83 10.34
C TYR A 46 11.76 -10.12 10.68
N VAL A 47 11.36 -9.09 9.92
CA VAL A 47 9.94 -8.70 9.90
C VAL A 47 9.19 -9.99 9.54
N GLN A 48 8.54 -10.61 10.52
CA GLN A 48 7.61 -11.69 10.25
C GLN A 48 6.60 -11.11 9.28
N LEU A 49 6.70 -11.51 8.02
CA LEU A 49 5.82 -11.04 6.98
C LEU A 49 4.44 -11.49 7.39
N GLU A 50 3.68 -10.54 7.92
CA GLU A 50 2.40 -10.78 8.54
C GLU A 50 1.54 -11.60 7.59
N THR A 51 1.20 -12.81 8.02
CA THR A 51 0.47 -13.77 7.21
C THR A 51 -0.99 -13.75 7.65
N PRO A 52 -1.95 -13.72 6.71
CA PRO A 52 -3.36 -13.59 7.05
C PRO A 52 -3.84 -14.86 7.77
N LEU A 53 -4.84 -14.69 8.63
CA LEU A 53 -5.61 -15.79 9.20
C LEU A 53 -6.33 -16.54 8.08
N ARG A 54 -6.17 -17.86 7.99
CA ARG A 54 -6.92 -18.73 7.09
C ARG A 54 -7.81 -19.67 7.89
N ILE A 55 -9.06 -19.77 7.47
CA ILE A 55 -10.07 -20.58 8.15
C ILE A 55 -10.55 -21.63 7.16
N TYR A 56 -10.51 -22.89 7.56
CA TYR A 56 -10.84 -24.04 6.74
C TYR A 56 -12.00 -24.84 7.35
N THR A 57 -12.72 -25.53 6.49
CA THR A 57 -13.65 -26.61 6.86
C THR A 57 -12.88 -27.84 7.36
N ALA A 58 -13.59 -28.78 7.99
CA ALA A 58 -13.02 -30.06 8.44
C ALA A 58 -12.42 -30.89 7.28
N ASP A 59 -12.91 -30.67 6.06
CA ASP A 59 -12.45 -31.30 4.83
C ASP A 59 -11.42 -30.43 4.05
N GLY A 60 -10.85 -29.40 4.68
CA GLY A 60 -9.72 -28.63 4.15
C GLY A 60 -10.07 -27.57 3.10
N ARG A 61 -11.35 -27.31 2.84
CA ARG A 61 -11.78 -26.22 1.95
C ARG A 61 -11.78 -24.88 2.68
N LEU A 62 -11.24 -23.84 2.03
CA LEU A 62 -11.15 -22.48 2.58
C LEU A 62 -12.55 -21.87 2.79
N ILE A 63 -12.82 -21.45 4.03
CA ILE A 63 -14.01 -20.73 4.47
C ILE A 63 -13.81 -19.23 4.30
N ASP A 64 -12.70 -18.72 4.84
CA ASP A 64 -12.34 -17.31 4.76
C ASP A 64 -10.84 -17.13 4.96
N GLU A 65 -10.32 -16.02 4.49
CA GLU A 65 -8.97 -15.55 4.82
C GLU A 65 -9.11 -14.08 5.27
N ILE A 66 -8.52 -13.71 6.39
CA ILE A 66 -8.72 -12.41 7.07
C ILE A 66 -7.35 -11.77 7.35
N GLY A 67 -7.22 -10.47 7.08
CA GLY A 67 -5.94 -9.75 7.13
C GLY A 67 -5.38 -9.46 5.74
N ASN A 68 -4.25 -8.75 5.69
CA ASN A 68 -3.57 -8.40 4.44
C ASN A 68 -2.84 -9.60 3.85
N ARG A 69 -2.77 -9.64 2.52
CA ARG A 69 -1.95 -10.63 1.82
C ARG A 69 -0.53 -10.13 1.71
N ARG A 70 0.41 -11.02 1.99
CA ARG A 70 1.81 -10.89 1.64
C ARG A 70 2.20 -12.07 0.75
N ASN A 71 2.95 -11.78 -0.29
CA ASN A 71 3.65 -12.76 -1.11
C ASN A 71 5.05 -12.20 -1.32
N PRO A 72 5.97 -12.44 -0.36
CA PRO A 72 7.32 -11.92 -0.42
C PRO A 72 8.00 -12.35 -1.71
N VAL A 73 8.71 -11.43 -2.33
CA VAL A 73 9.53 -11.70 -3.52
C VAL A 73 10.99 -11.44 -3.21
N GLU A 74 11.87 -12.25 -3.79
CA GLU A 74 13.31 -12.00 -3.78
C GLU A 74 13.65 -10.87 -4.77
N PHE A 75 14.84 -10.29 -4.64
CA PHE A 75 15.25 -9.16 -5.48
C PHE A 75 15.22 -9.51 -6.97
N GLU A 76 15.63 -10.73 -7.32
CA GLU A 76 15.70 -11.24 -8.69
C GLU A 76 14.32 -11.41 -9.34
N GLU A 77 13.27 -11.54 -8.53
CA GLU A 77 11.88 -11.64 -9.00
C GLU A 77 11.25 -10.26 -9.25
N ILE A 78 11.88 -9.18 -8.78
CA ILE A 78 11.43 -7.81 -8.99
C ILE A 78 11.94 -7.32 -10.36
N PRO A 79 11.06 -7.05 -11.33
CA PRO A 79 11.52 -6.66 -12.66
C PRO A 79 12.11 -5.24 -12.63
N GLN A 80 13.17 -5.03 -13.43
CA GLN A 80 13.89 -3.75 -13.48
C GLN A 80 12.99 -2.54 -13.79
N VAL A 81 11.92 -2.74 -14.57
CA VAL A 81 10.95 -1.65 -14.84
C VAL A 81 10.29 -1.12 -13.58
N LEU A 82 10.13 -1.95 -12.55
CA LEU A 82 9.46 -1.63 -11.30
C LEU A 82 10.41 -0.90 -10.35
N THR A 83 11.67 -1.35 -10.24
CA THR A 83 12.72 -0.61 -9.52
C THR A 83 12.99 0.74 -10.17
N ASN A 84 13.06 0.81 -11.50
CA ASN A 84 13.19 2.06 -12.24
C ASN A 84 12.00 2.99 -12.00
N ALA A 85 10.76 2.49 -12.06
CA ALA A 85 9.57 3.29 -11.81
C ALA A 85 9.56 3.87 -10.38
N LEU A 86 9.94 3.06 -9.39
CA LEU A 86 10.07 3.47 -7.99
C LEU A 86 11.14 4.57 -7.84
N ILE A 87 12.35 4.32 -8.33
CA ILE A 87 13.49 5.25 -8.21
C ILE A 87 13.18 6.57 -8.93
N ALA A 88 12.72 6.53 -10.19
CA ALA A 88 12.38 7.74 -10.95
C ALA A 88 11.35 8.63 -10.25
N THR A 89 10.52 8.04 -9.40
CA THR A 89 9.41 8.72 -8.75
C THR A 89 9.73 9.19 -7.35
N GLU A 90 10.19 8.28 -6.50
CA GLU A 90 10.31 8.49 -5.07
C GLU A 90 11.72 8.96 -4.70
N ASP A 91 12.75 8.55 -5.46
CA ASP A 91 14.14 8.83 -5.10
C ASP A 91 15.09 8.69 -6.29
N VAL A 92 15.08 9.68 -7.20
CA VAL A 92 15.88 9.67 -8.46
C VAL A 92 17.37 9.46 -8.19
N ARG A 93 17.82 9.87 -7.00
CA ARG A 93 19.22 9.87 -6.61
C ARG A 93 19.58 8.74 -5.66
N PHE A 94 18.71 7.74 -5.53
CA PHE A 94 18.82 6.63 -4.60
C PHE A 94 20.26 6.14 -4.42
N TYR A 95 20.94 5.79 -5.52
CA TYR A 95 22.30 5.25 -5.50
C TYR A 95 23.39 6.23 -5.07
N SER A 96 23.14 7.54 -5.09
CA SER A 96 24.15 8.59 -4.90
C SER A 96 24.19 9.22 -3.50
N HIS A 97 23.17 9.00 -2.66
CA HIS A 97 23.12 9.55 -1.31
C HIS A 97 23.16 8.45 -0.24
N PRO A 98 23.64 8.73 0.99
CA PRO A 98 23.79 7.72 2.04
C PRO A 98 22.47 7.47 2.80
N GLY A 99 21.36 7.27 2.08
CA GLY A 99 20.03 7.03 2.68
C GLY A 99 19.20 8.31 2.88
N VAL A 100 19.83 9.47 3.03
CA VAL A 100 19.15 10.78 3.08
C VAL A 100 19.69 11.71 2.00
N ASP A 101 18.80 12.25 1.17
CA ASP A 101 19.13 13.23 0.14
C ASP A 101 18.95 14.65 0.68
N VAL A 102 20.06 15.27 1.07
CA VAL A 102 20.08 16.67 1.58
C VAL A 102 19.56 17.66 0.54
N GLN A 103 19.84 17.45 -0.75
CA GLN A 103 19.39 18.37 -1.80
C GLN A 103 17.88 18.29 -2.03
N SER A 104 17.33 17.07 -2.07
CA SER A 104 15.88 16.86 -2.17
C SER A 104 15.15 17.33 -0.92
N LEU A 105 15.73 17.14 0.26
CA LEU A 105 15.19 17.65 1.54
C LEU A 105 15.15 19.18 1.56
N MET A 106 16.23 19.85 1.15
CA MET A 106 16.27 21.31 1.05
C MET A 106 15.30 21.85 -0.01
N ARG A 107 15.20 21.20 -1.17
CA ARG A 107 14.23 21.56 -2.22
C ARG A 107 12.79 21.44 -1.71
N GLY A 108 12.46 20.34 -1.04
CA GLY A 108 11.15 20.12 -0.44
C GLY A 108 10.82 21.15 0.65
N PHE A 109 11.79 21.47 1.51
CA PHE A 109 11.65 22.50 2.55
C PHE A 109 11.42 23.89 1.94
N TYR A 110 12.19 24.27 0.92
CA TYR A 110 11.99 25.53 0.19
C TYR A 110 10.61 25.59 -0.48
N GLY A 111 10.17 24.49 -1.10
CA GLY A 111 8.81 24.38 -1.65
C GLY A 111 7.73 24.59 -0.60
N PHE A 112 7.87 23.97 0.57
CA PHE A 112 6.95 24.18 1.69
C PHE A 112 6.89 25.65 2.15
N LEU A 113 8.04 26.32 2.31
CA LEU A 113 8.09 27.73 2.72
C LEU A 113 7.49 28.68 1.67
N THR A 114 7.62 28.35 0.40
CA THR A 114 7.13 29.19 -0.72
C THR A 114 5.71 28.83 -1.16
N GLY A 115 5.09 27.80 -0.58
CA GLY A 115 3.81 27.26 -1.02
C GLY A 115 3.86 26.59 -2.40
N GLN A 116 5.05 26.28 -2.92
CA GLN A 116 5.25 25.64 -4.21
C GLN A 116 5.44 24.14 -4.05
N GLY A 117 4.75 23.35 -4.88
CA GLY A 117 4.91 21.89 -4.94
C GLY A 117 6.20 21.47 -5.67
N LEU A 118 7.37 21.69 -5.07
CA LEU A 118 8.68 21.36 -5.65
C LEU A 118 9.10 19.88 -5.46
N GLY A 119 8.13 19.00 -5.22
CA GLY A 119 8.32 17.57 -4.96
C GLY A 119 8.55 17.22 -3.48
N GLY A 120 8.55 15.91 -3.19
CA GLY A 120 8.86 15.37 -1.86
C GLY A 120 10.35 15.43 -1.54
N GLY A 121 10.68 15.58 -0.26
CA GLY A 121 12.06 15.55 0.25
C GLY A 121 12.48 14.23 0.89
N SER A 122 11.58 13.26 1.01
CA SER A 122 11.84 11.96 1.64
C SER A 122 12.38 10.96 0.62
N THR A 123 13.41 10.21 1.00
CA THR A 123 14.03 9.12 0.20
C THR A 123 13.33 7.79 0.41
N ILE A 124 13.63 6.78 -0.41
CA ILE A 124 13.12 5.41 -0.22
C ILE A 124 13.53 4.88 1.17
N SER A 125 14.78 5.09 1.59
CA SER A 125 15.26 4.65 2.90
C SER A 125 14.54 5.37 4.06
N MET A 126 14.17 6.65 3.91
CA MET A 126 13.36 7.36 4.91
C MET A 126 11.92 6.85 4.96
N GLN A 127 11.33 6.59 3.80
CA GLN A 127 10.00 6.00 3.75
C GLN A 127 9.97 4.59 4.34
N LEU A 128 11.01 3.79 4.08
CA LEU A 128 11.20 2.47 4.69
C LEU A 128 11.35 2.59 6.21
N ALA A 129 12.20 3.50 6.69
CA ALA A 129 12.35 3.79 8.12
C ALA A 129 11.01 4.15 8.78
N ASN A 130 10.17 4.96 8.12
CA ASN A 130 8.83 5.29 8.60
C ASN A 130 7.88 4.08 8.60
N ASN A 131 7.94 3.24 7.56
CA ASN A 131 7.10 2.05 7.44
C ASN A 131 7.45 0.99 8.50
N LEU A 132 8.74 0.87 8.86
CA LEU A 132 9.23 -0.09 9.86
C LEU A 132 9.18 0.45 11.29
N SER A 133 9.10 1.76 11.50
CA SER A 133 9.09 2.35 12.84
C SER A 133 7.75 2.10 13.53
N PHE A 134 7.75 1.22 14.53
CA PHE A 134 6.60 0.93 15.39
C PHE A 134 6.16 2.16 16.21
N ASP A 135 4.87 2.11 16.60
CA ASP A 135 4.08 3.07 17.37
C ASP A 135 4.84 4.22 18.04
N SER A 136 4.64 5.42 17.50
CA SER A 136 4.74 6.61 18.33
C SER A 136 3.57 7.51 17.99
N ASP A 137 2.75 7.81 19.01
CA ASP A 137 1.54 8.63 18.95
C ASP A 137 1.78 10.07 18.43
N ASN A 138 3.04 10.48 18.23
CA ASN A 138 3.39 11.81 17.74
C ASN A 138 4.09 11.77 16.36
N VAL A 139 3.35 12.23 15.33
CA VAL A 139 3.80 12.33 13.93
C VAL A 139 5.07 13.17 13.77
N TYR A 140 5.28 14.21 14.59
CA TYR A 140 6.46 15.06 14.50
C TYR A 140 7.70 14.34 15.04
N LEU A 141 7.59 13.68 16.20
CA LEU A 141 8.70 12.90 16.77
C LEU A 141 9.10 11.73 15.85
N ARG A 142 8.14 11.13 15.13
CA ARG A 142 8.40 10.09 14.12
C ARG A 142 9.31 10.60 13.00
N LYS A 143 9.00 11.77 12.45
CA LYS A 143 9.78 12.35 11.33
C LYS A 143 11.22 12.70 11.70
N PHE A 144 11.48 13.02 12.96
CA PHE A 144 12.85 13.22 13.48
C PHE A 144 13.60 11.90 13.69
N LYS A 145 12.90 10.77 13.87
CA LYS A 145 13.51 9.43 13.96
C LYS A 145 13.81 8.82 12.59
N GLU A 146 13.07 9.20 11.54
CA GLU A 146 13.26 8.67 10.18
C GLU A 146 14.67 8.90 9.63
N ILE A 147 15.25 10.09 9.84
CA ILE A 147 16.58 10.44 9.31
C ILE A 147 17.68 9.54 9.89
N PRO A 148 17.90 9.49 11.22
CA PRO A 148 18.95 8.63 11.78
C PRO A 148 18.69 7.16 11.48
N PHE A 149 17.43 6.73 11.44
CA PHE A 149 17.08 5.35 11.13
C PHE A 149 17.35 5.00 9.65
N ALA A 150 17.04 5.90 8.71
CA ALA A 150 17.37 5.72 7.29
C ALA A 150 18.88 5.62 7.06
N LEU A 151 19.68 6.40 7.80
CA LEU A 151 21.15 6.31 7.77
C LEU A 151 21.65 4.97 8.30
N GLN A 152 21.00 4.43 9.35
CA GLN A 152 21.33 3.13 9.91
C GLN A 152 20.97 2.00 8.94
N ILE A 153 19.75 2.00 8.39
CA ILE A 153 19.33 1.06 7.33
C ILE A 153 20.35 1.04 6.19
N GLN A 154 20.80 2.21 5.74
CA GLN A 154 21.76 2.32 4.64
C GLN A 154 23.15 1.76 4.95
N ARG A 155 23.56 1.70 6.22
CA ARG A 155 24.84 1.12 6.65
C ARG A 155 24.77 -0.40 6.76
N GLU A 156 23.60 -0.92 7.10
CA GLU A 156 23.39 -2.33 7.41
C GLU A 156 22.90 -3.16 6.22
N LEU A 157 22.20 -2.51 5.27
CA LEU A 157 21.62 -3.15 4.10
C LEU A 157 22.22 -2.59 2.81
N THR A 158 22.43 -3.49 1.85
CA THR A 158 22.73 -3.16 0.46
C THR A 158 21.53 -2.46 -0.21
N ARG A 159 21.76 -1.86 -1.38
CA ARG A 159 20.71 -1.17 -2.14
C ARG A 159 19.60 -2.11 -2.58
N GLU A 160 19.97 -3.33 -2.96
CA GLU A 160 19.06 -4.37 -3.41
C GLU A 160 18.19 -4.86 -2.25
N GLU A 161 18.78 -5.09 -1.07
CA GLU A 161 18.04 -5.43 0.15
C GLU A 161 17.06 -4.31 0.55
N ILE A 162 17.45 -3.04 0.43
CA ILE A 162 16.56 -1.90 0.73
C ILE A 162 15.36 -1.86 -0.22
N LEU A 163 15.59 -2.02 -1.53
CA LEU A 163 14.52 -2.04 -2.52
C LEU A 163 13.59 -3.22 -2.30
N THR A 164 14.16 -4.40 -2.05
CA THR A 164 13.41 -5.64 -1.78
C THR A 164 12.55 -5.51 -0.54
N LEU A 165 13.14 -5.05 0.57
CA LEU A 165 12.43 -4.87 1.82
C LEU A 165 11.31 -3.84 1.66
N TYR A 166 11.60 -2.68 1.05
CA TYR A 166 10.59 -1.66 0.77
C TYR A 166 9.43 -2.19 -0.07
N MET A 167 9.72 -2.88 -1.16
CA MET A 167 8.69 -3.43 -2.04
C MET A 167 7.92 -4.57 -1.41
N ASN A 168 8.47 -5.28 -0.43
CA ASN A 168 7.76 -6.35 0.29
C ASN A 168 6.93 -5.85 1.47
N THR A 169 7.22 -4.67 2.04
CA THR A 169 6.52 -4.17 3.23
C THR A 169 5.53 -3.05 2.94
N ILE A 170 5.65 -2.33 1.83
CA ILE A 170 4.77 -1.19 1.55
C ILE A 170 3.35 -1.65 1.17
N TYR A 171 2.34 -0.93 1.68
CA TYR A 171 0.94 -1.20 1.36
C TYR A 171 0.55 -0.63 -0.01
N PHE A 172 0.08 -1.49 -0.91
CA PHE A 172 -0.35 -1.11 -2.26
C PHE A 172 -1.87 -0.87 -2.38
N GLY A 173 -2.63 -1.09 -1.31
CA GLY A 173 -4.08 -0.99 -1.34
C GLY A 173 -4.76 -2.34 -1.55
N ALA A 174 -6.10 -2.36 -1.46
CA ALA A 174 -6.92 -3.56 -1.64
C ALA A 174 -6.54 -4.77 -0.76
N GLY A 175 -5.91 -4.52 0.40
CA GLY A 175 -5.42 -5.58 1.29
C GLY A 175 -4.14 -6.27 0.81
N ALA A 176 -3.38 -5.64 -0.10
CA ALA A 176 -2.10 -6.15 -0.58
C ALA A 176 -0.93 -5.40 0.07
N ASP A 177 -0.20 -6.11 0.94
CA ASP A 177 1.08 -5.66 1.48
C ASP A 177 2.20 -6.26 0.63
N GLY A 178 3.00 -5.39 0.03
CA GLY A 178 4.10 -5.77 -0.84
C GLY A 178 3.70 -6.03 -2.30
N ILE A 179 4.70 -5.98 -3.18
CA ILE A 179 4.50 -5.97 -4.63
C ILE A 179 4.04 -7.33 -5.18
N GLY A 180 4.52 -8.43 -4.62
CA GLY A 180 4.08 -9.77 -5.02
C GLY A 180 2.59 -9.99 -4.73
N ALA A 181 2.13 -9.55 -3.56
CA ALA A 181 0.71 -9.60 -3.24
C ALA A 181 -0.12 -8.67 -4.14
N ALA A 182 0.40 -7.47 -4.42
CA ALA A 182 -0.27 -6.50 -5.28
C ALA A 182 -0.40 -7.02 -6.73
N ALA A 183 0.66 -7.59 -7.31
CA ALA A 183 0.65 -8.19 -8.64
C ALA A 183 -0.47 -9.24 -8.76
N TYR A 184 -0.61 -10.09 -7.75
CA TYR A 184 -1.67 -11.09 -7.72
C TYR A 184 -3.07 -10.49 -7.50
N VAL A 185 -3.23 -9.57 -6.53
CA VAL A 185 -4.53 -8.98 -6.18
C VAL A 185 -5.12 -8.14 -7.31
N TYR A 186 -4.27 -7.38 -8.03
CA TYR A 186 -4.70 -6.49 -9.10
C TYR A 186 -4.72 -7.16 -10.49
N TYR A 187 -3.80 -8.11 -10.76
CA TYR A 187 -3.63 -8.69 -12.10
C TYR A 187 -3.70 -10.22 -12.13
N GLY A 188 -3.48 -10.89 -11.01
CA GLY A 188 -3.36 -12.35 -10.93
C GLY A 188 -2.07 -12.86 -11.56
N LYS A 189 -1.00 -12.08 -11.44
CA LYS A 189 0.33 -12.31 -12.01
C LYS A 189 1.39 -12.40 -10.92
N GLU A 190 2.52 -12.99 -11.24
CA GLU A 190 3.75 -12.80 -10.47
C GLU A 190 4.30 -11.38 -10.70
N ALA A 191 5.11 -10.87 -9.77
CA ALA A 191 5.68 -9.52 -9.89
C ALA A 191 6.55 -9.37 -11.14
N SER A 192 7.28 -10.43 -11.50
CA SER A 192 8.15 -10.54 -12.69
C SER A 192 7.40 -10.41 -14.02
N GLU A 193 6.09 -10.73 -14.05
CA GLU A 193 5.24 -10.70 -15.24
C GLU A 193 4.56 -9.33 -15.48
N LEU A 194 4.79 -8.36 -14.59
CA LEU A 194 4.21 -7.03 -14.72
C LEU A 194 4.82 -6.29 -15.92
N THR A 195 3.95 -5.82 -16.80
CA THR A 195 4.33 -4.93 -17.91
C THR A 195 4.73 -3.55 -17.39
N LEU A 196 5.40 -2.73 -18.21
CA LEU A 196 5.73 -1.35 -17.87
C LEU A 196 4.50 -0.53 -17.41
N ALA A 197 3.36 -0.69 -18.09
CA ALA A 197 2.13 0.02 -17.73
C ALA A 197 1.58 -0.42 -16.36
N GLU A 198 1.65 -1.71 -16.05
CA GLU A 198 1.19 -2.28 -14.78
C GLU A 198 2.16 -1.93 -13.64
N ALA A 199 3.48 -2.01 -13.87
CA ALA A 199 4.50 -1.59 -12.91
C ALA A 199 4.36 -0.10 -12.56
N ALA A 200 4.25 0.77 -13.58
CA ALA A 200 4.01 2.20 -13.37
C ALA A 200 2.68 2.47 -12.64
N MET A 201 1.64 1.66 -12.91
CA MET A 201 0.38 1.73 -12.19
C MET A 201 0.56 1.36 -10.70
N MET A 202 1.27 0.27 -10.38
CA MET A 202 1.53 -0.14 -8.99
C MET A 202 2.32 0.92 -8.22
N ILE A 203 3.39 1.47 -8.80
CA ILE A 203 4.16 2.56 -8.17
C ILE A 203 3.33 3.84 -8.04
N SER A 204 2.34 4.05 -8.91
CA SER A 204 1.43 5.20 -8.80
C SER A 204 0.53 5.16 -7.56
N LEU A 205 0.36 3.98 -6.94
CA LEU A 205 -0.50 3.77 -5.78
C LEU A 205 0.14 4.22 -4.47
N LEU A 206 1.47 4.16 -4.36
CA LEU A 206 2.20 4.35 -3.09
C LEU A 206 1.81 5.61 -2.30
N PRO A 207 1.63 6.80 -2.94
CA PRO A 207 1.27 8.00 -2.18
C PRO A 207 -0.18 7.99 -1.66
N CYS A 208 -1.05 7.14 -2.20
CA CYS A 208 -2.47 7.13 -1.92
C CYS A 208 -3.12 5.76 -2.21
N PRO A 209 -2.72 4.67 -1.52
CA PRO A 209 -3.07 3.30 -1.90
C PRO A 209 -4.59 3.05 -1.96
N SER A 210 -5.35 3.71 -1.09
CA SER A 210 -6.81 3.55 -1.03
C SER A 210 -7.56 4.42 -2.05
N THR A 211 -7.10 5.64 -2.34
CA THR A 211 -7.86 6.62 -3.16
C THR A 211 -7.37 6.76 -4.60
N CYS A 212 -6.15 6.30 -4.88
CA CYS A 212 -5.55 6.33 -6.22
C CYS A 212 -5.59 4.98 -6.92
N ASN A 213 -6.08 3.92 -6.28
CA ASN A 213 -6.10 2.61 -6.92
C ASN A 213 -7.11 2.54 -8.07
N PRO A 214 -6.79 1.77 -9.13
CA PRO A 214 -7.63 1.66 -10.31
C PRO A 214 -8.97 0.96 -10.07
N LEU A 215 -9.13 0.26 -8.95
CA LEU A 215 -10.39 -0.41 -8.58
C LEU A 215 -11.42 0.59 -8.03
N ALA A 216 -10.95 1.62 -7.34
CA ALA A 216 -11.78 2.65 -6.73
C ALA A 216 -11.91 3.89 -7.62
N ASN A 217 -10.84 4.32 -8.29
CA ASN A 217 -10.84 5.50 -9.16
C ASN A 217 -9.90 5.30 -10.37
N PRO A 218 -10.38 4.72 -11.48
CA PRO A 218 -9.59 4.48 -12.69
C PRO A 218 -9.01 5.75 -13.30
N GLU A 219 -9.77 6.84 -13.37
CA GLU A 219 -9.32 8.10 -14.00
C GLU A 219 -8.14 8.71 -13.26
N ARG A 220 -8.23 8.77 -11.92
CA ARG A 220 -7.14 9.25 -11.08
C ARG A 220 -5.92 8.34 -11.17
N ALA A 221 -6.13 7.03 -11.25
CA ALA A 221 -5.06 6.05 -11.40
C ALA A 221 -4.31 6.24 -12.74
N ILE A 222 -5.02 6.50 -13.84
CA ILE A 222 -4.42 6.79 -15.16
C ILE A 222 -3.54 8.04 -15.10
N SER A 223 -4.06 9.15 -14.56
CA SER A 223 -3.28 10.40 -14.44
C SER A 223 -2.02 10.23 -13.59
N ARG A 224 -2.12 9.42 -12.53
CA ARG A 224 -0.98 9.11 -11.66
C ARG A 224 0.03 8.22 -12.38
N ARG A 225 -0.40 7.16 -13.06
CA ARG A 225 0.45 6.32 -13.92
C ARG A 225 1.20 7.17 -14.95
N GLU A 226 0.51 8.07 -15.64
CA GLU A 226 1.12 8.98 -16.61
C GLU A 226 2.25 9.81 -15.97
N THR A 227 2.03 10.33 -14.77
CA THR A 227 3.06 11.07 -14.02
C THR A 227 4.29 10.21 -13.73
N ARG A 228 4.09 8.93 -13.35
CA ARG A 228 5.21 7.98 -13.13
C ARG A 228 5.98 7.71 -14.41
N LEU A 229 5.28 7.46 -15.52
CA LEU A 229 5.89 7.24 -16.83
C LEU A 229 6.67 8.49 -17.30
N LYS A 230 6.15 9.70 -17.08
CA LYS A 230 6.87 10.96 -17.40
C LYS A 230 8.16 11.09 -16.60
N ASN A 231 8.15 10.72 -15.32
CA ASN A 231 9.35 10.71 -14.50
C ASN A 231 10.39 9.72 -15.05
N MET A 232 9.97 8.49 -15.39
CA MET A 232 10.86 7.49 -15.97
C MET A 232 11.48 7.96 -17.30
N LEU A 233 10.67 8.59 -18.17
CA LEU A 233 11.13 9.15 -19.44
C LEU A 233 12.16 10.26 -19.22
N LYS A 234 11.90 11.18 -18.28
CA LYS A 234 12.81 12.27 -17.93
C LYS A 234 14.18 11.78 -17.45
N GLU A 235 14.20 10.69 -16.67
CA GLU A 235 15.41 10.06 -16.18
C GLU A 235 16.03 9.05 -17.18
N ASN A 236 15.55 9.03 -18.43
CA ASN A 236 16.01 8.14 -19.52
C ASN A 236 15.93 6.65 -19.19
N MET A 237 15.00 6.25 -18.31
CA MET A 237 14.77 4.85 -17.95
C MET A 237 13.85 4.11 -18.92
N ILE A 238 13.12 4.86 -19.76
CA ILE A 238 12.29 4.38 -20.85
C ILE A 238 12.43 5.31 -22.05
N THR A 239 12.16 4.78 -23.23
CA THR A 239 12.08 5.53 -24.49
C THR A 239 10.73 6.22 -24.66
N GLU A 240 10.66 7.20 -25.57
CA GLU A 240 9.40 7.86 -25.92
C GLU A 240 8.37 6.87 -26.51
N ALA A 241 8.83 5.87 -27.27
CA ALA A 241 7.97 4.82 -27.81
C ALA A 241 7.35 3.96 -26.69
N GLU A 242 8.15 3.54 -25.70
CA GLU A 242 7.69 2.79 -24.53
C GLU A 242 6.74 3.64 -23.67
N PHE A 243 7.04 4.93 -23.48
CA PHE A 243 6.16 5.86 -22.80
C PHE A 243 4.78 5.92 -23.47
N ASN A 244 4.73 6.13 -24.79
CA ASN A 244 3.48 6.24 -25.54
C ASN A 244 2.68 4.93 -25.50
N ALA A 245 3.35 3.78 -25.64
CA ALA A 245 2.71 2.47 -25.55
C ALA A 245 2.15 2.20 -24.15
N ALA A 246 2.92 2.45 -23.09
CA ALA A 246 2.48 2.21 -21.72
C ALA A 246 1.41 3.20 -21.25
N ASN A 247 1.47 4.45 -21.69
CA ASN A 247 0.50 5.48 -21.32
C ASN A 247 -0.87 5.27 -21.98
N SER A 248 -0.88 4.72 -23.21
CA SER A 248 -2.12 4.38 -23.93
C SER A 248 -2.70 3.02 -23.55
N ALA A 249 -1.96 2.19 -22.81
CA ALA A 249 -2.44 0.89 -22.37
C ALA A 249 -3.70 1.01 -21.50
N PRO A 250 -4.73 0.16 -21.72
CA PRO A 250 -5.94 0.17 -20.92
C PRO A 250 -5.67 -0.21 -19.46
N VAL A 251 -6.52 0.23 -18.54
CA VAL A 251 -6.47 -0.20 -17.14
C VAL A 251 -7.12 -1.59 -17.05
N THR A 252 -6.29 -2.62 -16.89
CA THR A 252 -6.71 -4.03 -16.81
C THR A 252 -6.85 -4.55 -15.38
N ALA A 253 -6.61 -3.69 -14.38
CA ALA A 253 -6.63 -4.07 -12.98
C ALA A 253 -8.05 -4.50 -12.55
N LEU A 254 -8.16 -5.70 -12.01
CA LEU A 254 -9.42 -6.28 -11.53
C LEU A 254 -9.17 -6.93 -10.17
N ARG A 255 -10.07 -6.70 -9.22
CA ARG A 255 -9.91 -7.28 -7.87
C ARG A 255 -10.03 -8.79 -7.94
N ARG A 256 -8.92 -9.50 -7.79
CA ARG A 256 -8.92 -10.95 -7.67
C ARG A 256 -9.15 -11.34 -6.22
N ASN A 257 -10.41 -11.68 -5.92
CA ASN A 257 -10.82 -12.09 -4.59
C ASN A 257 -10.18 -13.43 -4.17
N ARG A 258 -10.23 -13.68 -2.86
CA ARG A 258 -9.93 -14.98 -2.25
C ARG A 258 -10.80 -16.05 -2.90
N ASN A 259 -10.21 -17.18 -3.28
CA ASN A 259 -10.95 -18.32 -3.80
C ASN A 259 -11.62 -19.05 -2.63
N ILE A 260 -12.67 -18.42 -2.07
CA ILE A 260 -13.46 -18.97 -0.97
C ILE A 260 -14.25 -20.15 -1.52
N ALA A 261 -13.90 -21.35 -1.06
CA ALA A 261 -14.54 -22.58 -1.51
C ALA A 261 -15.88 -22.82 -0.79
N VAL A 262 -15.98 -22.45 0.49
CA VAL A 262 -17.18 -22.66 1.31
C VAL A 262 -17.53 -21.38 2.09
N PRO A 263 -18.43 -20.53 1.58
CA PRO A 263 -18.81 -19.31 2.29
C PRO A 263 -19.50 -19.61 3.63
N ALA A 264 -18.86 -19.30 4.75
CA ALA A 264 -19.46 -19.45 6.08
C ALA A 264 -19.10 -18.25 6.98
N PRO A 265 -19.58 -17.03 6.64
CA PRO A 265 -19.12 -15.79 7.28
C PRO A 265 -19.41 -15.76 8.79
N TYR A 266 -20.50 -16.37 9.25
CA TYR A 266 -20.79 -16.46 10.68
C TYR A 266 -19.78 -17.34 11.42
N VAL A 267 -19.38 -18.47 10.82
CA VAL A 267 -18.34 -19.36 11.37
C VAL A 267 -16.99 -18.67 11.34
N ALA A 268 -16.66 -17.99 10.24
CA ALA A 268 -15.44 -17.23 10.11
C ALA A 268 -15.33 -16.15 11.21
N GLU A 269 -16.42 -15.43 11.48
CA GLU A 269 -16.47 -14.41 12.52
C GLU A 269 -16.35 -15.00 13.93
N MET A 270 -17.00 -16.14 14.22
CA MET A 270 -16.81 -16.83 15.50
C MET A 270 -15.34 -17.21 15.72
N VAL A 271 -14.69 -17.80 14.71
CA VAL A 271 -13.26 -18.14 14.77
C VAL A 271 -12.41 -16.90 14.98
N ARG A 272 -12.68 -15.82 14.23
CA ARG A 272 -11.95 -14.54 14.34
C ARG A 272 -12.06 -13.97 15.75
N GLN A 273 -13.26 -13.93 16.33
CA GLN A 273 -13.48 -13.44 17.69
C GLN A 273 -12.73 -14.27 18.72
N THR A 274 -12.80 -15.60 18.65
CA THR A 274 -12.08 -16.49 19.57
C THR A 274 -10.56 -16.29 19.51
N LEU A 275 -9.98 -16.18 18.32
CA LEU A 275 -8.55 -15.90 18.19
C LEU A 275 -8.20 -14.49 18.67
N TYR A 276 -9.04 -13.50 18.38
CA TYR A 276 -8.81 -12.12 18.79
C TYR A 276 -8.82 -11.95 20.31
N GLU A 277 -9.66 -12.68 21.03
CA GLU A 277 -9.65 -12.69 22.51
C GLU A 277 -8.30 -13.17 23.07
N GLN A 278 -7.64 -14.10 22.38
CA GLN A 278 -6.39 -14.70 22.85
C GLN A 278 -5.14 -13.99 22.33
N PHE A 279 -5.17 -13.48 21.10
CA PHE A 279 -4.00 -12.97 20.38
C PHE A 279 -4.12 -11.51 19.94
N ALA A 280 -5.27 -10.85 20.18
CA ALA A 280 -5.56 -9.49 19.76
C ALA A 280 -5.20 -9.26 18.28
N GLU A 281 -4.48 -8.17 17.97
CA GLU A 281 -3.99 -7.86 16.62
C GLU A 281 -3.13 -8.96 15.99
N GLY A 282 -2.45 -9.76 16.82
CA GLY A 282 -1.69 -10.93 16.37
C GLY A 282 -2.53 -11.97 15.63
N THR A 283 -3.85 -11.93 15.77
CA THR A 283 -4.79 -12.79 15.01
C THR A 283 -4.64 -12.62 13.50
N TYR A 284 -4.36 -11.41 13.03
CA TYR A 284 -4.35 -11.09 11.60
C TYR A 284 -2.96 -11.17 10.96
N SER A 285 -1.92 -11.25 11.79
CA SER A 285 -0.53 -11.12 11.34
C SER A 285 0.31 -12.37 11.56
N ARG A 286 -0.12 -13.30 12.42
CA ARG A 286 0.69 -14.48 12.77
C ARG A 286 0.49 -15.70 11.87
N GLY A 287 -0.31 -15.60 10.81
CA GLY A 287 -0.49 -16.70 9.86
C GLY A 287 -1.24 -17.90 10.41
N PHE A 288 -2.18 -17.68 11.34
CA PHE A 288 -2.96 -18.76 11.90
C PHE A 288 -3.73 -19.50 10.80
N GLU A 289 -3.62 -20.83 10.79
CA GLU A 289 -4.46 -21.70 9.98
C GLU A 289 -5.39 -22.48 10.91
N VAL A 290 -6.68 -22.20 10.83
CA VAL A 290 -7.72 -22.78 11.69
C VAL A 290 -8.53 -23.77 10.90
N THR A 291 -8.53 -25.04 11.31
CA THR A 291 -9.45 -26.05 10.80
C THR A 291 -10.67 -26.13 11.72
N THR A 292 -11.85 -25.87 11.19
CA THR A 292 -13.12 -25.91 11.93
C THR A 292 -13.74 -27.31 11.91
N SER A 293 -14.78 -27.53 12.70
CA SER A 293 -15.60 -28.75 12.65
C SER A 293 -16.66 -28.74 11.53
N ILE A 294 -16.70 -27.68 10.70
CA ILE A 294 -17.71 -27.53 9.65
C ILE A 294 -17.43 -28.51 8.51
N ASP A 295 -18.44 -29.32 8.19
CA ASP A 295 -18.50 -30.12 6.97
C ASP A 295 -18.90 -29.22 5.81
N GLY A 296 -18.02 -29.05 4.82
CA GLY A 296 -18.24 -28.07 3.77
C GLY A 296 -19.44 -28.38 2.87
N ASP A 297 -19.79 -29.65 2.65
CA ASP A 297 -20.90 -30.01 1.77
C ASP A 297 -22.24 -29.72 2.47
N LYS A 298 -22.30 -29.98 3.78
CA LYS A 298 -23.44 -29.59 4.60
C LYS A 298 -23.59 -28.08 4.69
N GLN A 299 -22.49 -27.33 4.84
CA GLN A 299 -22.54 -25.87 4.85
C GLN A 299 -23.03 -25.30 3.51
N LEU A 300 -22.53 -25.83 2.38
CA LEU A 300 -23.01 -25.45 1.05
C LEU A 300 -24.47 -25.82 0.83
N ALA A 301 -24.92 -26.97 1.34
CA ALA A 301 -26.33 -27.35 1.31
C ALA A 301 -27.19 -26.41 2.17
N ALA A 302 -26.74 -26.05 3.37
CA ALA A 302 -27.42 -25.11 4.26
C ALA A 302 -27.53 -23.71 3.64
N ASN A 303 -26.45 -23.19 3.06
CA ASN A 303 -26.47 -21.91 2.34
C ASN A 303 -27.48 -21.92 1.19
N ARG A 304 -27.46 -22.97 0.36
CA ARG A 304 -28.42 -23.13 -0.74
C ARG A 304 -29.85 -23.24 -0.24
N ALA A 305 -30.09 -23.97 0.85
CA ALA A 305 -31.41 -24.10 1.46
C ALA A 305 -31.94 -22.77 2.00
N LEU A 306 -31.10 -21.98 2.67
CA LEU A 306 -31.45 -20.65 3.16
C LEU A 306 -31.79 -19.69 2.02
N VAL A 307 -30.88 -19.55 1.04
CA VAL A 307 -31.09 -18.65 -0.11
C VAL A 307 -32.32 -19.08 -0.91
N SER A 308 -32.47 -20.38 -1.20
CA SER A 308 -33.66 -20.89 -1.89
C SER A 308 -34.93 -20.69 -1.05
N GLY A 309 -34.82 -20.84 0.27
CA GLY A 309 -35.85 -20.55 1.27
C GLY A 309 -36.42 -19.15 1.10
N LEU A 310 -35.52 -18.17 1.26
CA LEU A 310 -35.84 -16.75 1.19
C LEU A 310 -36.29 -16.36 -0.22
N GLU A 311 -35.59 -16.76 -1.26
CA GLU A 311 -35.92 -16.34 -2.63
C GLU A 311 -37.22 -16.99 -3.13
N ARG A 312 -37.34 -18.32 -3.04
CA ARG A 312 -38.43 -19.06 -3.70
C ARG A 312 -39.71 -19.09 -2.87
N TYR A 313 -39.59 -19.29 -1.57
CA TYR A 313 -40.76 -19.49 -0.71
C TYR A 313 -41.23 -18.19 -0.08
N TYR A 314 -40.33 -17.23 0.14
CA TYR A 314 -40.68 -15.94 0.72
C TYR A 314 -40.81 -14.86 -0.35
N ASP A 315 -39.70 -14.34 -0.89
CA ASP A 315 -39.71 -13.13 -1.72
C ASP A 315 -40.50 -13.28 -3.02
N ARG A 316 -40.29 -14.34 -3.81
CA ARG A 316 -41.03 -14.54 -5.07
C ARG A 316 -42.54 -14.70 -4.88
N ARG A 317 -42.99 -15.23 -3.74
CA ARG A 317 -44.42 -15.38 -3.42
C ARG A 317 -45.04 -14.08 -2.89
N HIS A 318 -44.27 -13.26 -2.20
CA HIS A 318 -44.75 -12.03 -1.59
C HIS A 318 -44.54 -10.79 -2.47
N GLY A 319 -43.83 -10.93 -3.59
CA GLY A 319 -43.56 -9.84 -4.54
C GLY A 319 -42.36 -8.97 -4.16
N TYR A 320 -41.92 -8.15 -5.11
CA TYR A 320 -40.85 -7.17 -4.89
C TYR A 320 -41.31 -6.10 -3.91
N ARG A 321 -40.59 -5.94 -2.78
CA ARG A 321 -40.96 -5.02 -1.68
C ARG A 321 -40.71 -3.53 -1.96
N GLY A 322 -40.17 -3.21 -3.15
CA GLY A 322 -39.73 -1.86 -3.48
C GLY A 322 -38.62 -1.35 -2.54
N THR A 323 -38.15 -0.12 -2.75
CA THR A 323 -37.31 0.57 -1.77
C THR A 323 -38.14 1.20 -0.64
N ASN A 324 -39.47 1.33 -0.79
CA ASN A 324 -40.40 1.80 0.24
C ASN A 324 -41.88 1.41 0.05
N THR A 325 -42.27 0.46 -0.82
CA THR A 325 -43.70 0.12 -0.98
C THR A 325 -43.94 -1.30 -1.52
N ASN A 326 -44.80 -2.04 -0.82
CA ASN A 326 -45.15 -3.44 -1.09
C ASN A 326 -46.25 -3.52 -2.17
N TYR A 327 -45.99 -4.15 -3.32
CA TYR A 327 -47.02 -4.38 -4.35
C TYR A 327 -47.49 -5.85 -4.33
N PRO A 328 -48.80 -6.13 -4.23
CA PRO A 328 -49.31 -7.49 -4.16
C PRO A 328 -49.13 -8.25 -5.49
N PRO A 329 -48.92 -9.58 -5.44
CA PRO A 329 -48.61 -10.43 -6.60
C PRO A 329 -49.80 -10.77 -7.52
N GLU A 330 -50.98 -10.18 -7.32
CA GLU A 330 -52.26 -10.69 -7.86
C GLU A 330 -52.55 -10.42 -9.35
N SER A 331 -51.55 -10.22 -10.21
CA SER A 331 -51.79 -10.17 -11.66
C SER A 331 -50.98 -11.22 -12.42
N ALA A 332 -51.58 -11.74 -13.50
CA ALA A 332 -51.12 -12.92 -14.23
C ALA A 332 -49.72 -12.82 -14.86
N ASP A 333 -49.12 -11.62 -14.90
CA ASP A 333 -47.70 -11.43 -15.23
C ASP A 333 -47.07 -10.29 -14.41
N PRO A 334 -46.53 -10.60 -13.21
CA PRO A 334 -45.89 -9.61 -12.35
C PRO A 334 -44.63 -8.98 -12.96
N ARG A 335 -43.98 -9.67 -13.91
CA ARG A 335 -42.67 -9.27 -14.44
C ARG A 335 -42.77 -8.04 -15.33
N THR A 336 -43.80 -7.97 -16.17
CA THR A 336 -44.04 -6.81 -17.05
C THR A 336 -44.33 -5.54 -16.23
N VAL A 337 -45.09 -5.69 -15.14
CA VAL A 337 -45.39 -4.58 -14.22
C VAL A 337 -44.13 -4.11 -13.49
N TRP A 338 -43.32 -5.03 -12.96
CA TRP A 338 -42.08 -4.69 -12.26
C TRP A 338 -41.06 -3.98 -13.17
N MET A 339 -40.91 -4.43 -14.42
CA MET A 339 -40.00 -3.79 -15.39
C MET A 339 -40.44 -2.36 -15.73
N GLY A 340 -41.75 -2.09 -15.82
CA GLY A 340 -42.28 -0.74 -16.02
C GLY A 340 -41.95 0.21 -14.87
N HIS A 341 -42.03 -0.27 -13.63
CA HIS A 341 -41.68 0.54 -12.46
C HIS A 341 -40.17 0.80 -12.37
N LEU A 342 -39.33 -0.23 -12.62
CA LEU A 342 -37.88 -0.10 -12.57
C LEU A 342 -37.32 0.87 -13.61
N ALA A 343 -37.96 0.99 -14.78
CA ALA A 343 -37.57 1.94 -15.83
C ALA A 343 -37.70 3.42 -15.43
N THR A 344 -38.46 3.72 -14.37
CA THR A 344 -38.68 5.10 -13.87
C THR A 344 -37.72 5.50 -12.75
N ILE A 345 -36.91 4.56 -12.25
CA ILE A 345 -35.93 4.81 -11.19
C ILE A 345 -34.58 5.08 -11.87
N PRO A 346 -33.92 6.24 -11.62
CA PRO A 346 -32.61 6.50 -12.19
C PRO A 346 -31.58 5.47 -11.68
N THR A 347 -30.85 4.85 -12.60
CA THR A 347 -29.77 3.89 -12.32
C THR A 347 -28.49 4.56 -11.85
#